data_AF-A0A7D6GPT7-F1
#
_entry.id   AF-A0A7D6GPT7-F1
#
_cell.length_a   1.000
_cell.length_b   1.000
_cell.length_c   1.000
_cell.angle_alpha   90.00
_cell.angle_beta   90.00
_cell.angle_gamma   90.00
#
_symmetry.space_group_name_H-M   'P 1'
#
loop_
_entity.id
_entity.type
_entity.pdbx_description
1 polymer ?
#
loop_
_entity_poly.entity_id
_entity_poly.type
_entity_poly.pdbx_seq_one_letter_code
_entity_poly.pdbx_strand_id
1 'polypeptide(L)' 'MANTGITVPDELLEDFDDKVFELKAEGEIDRDASRSEVIRTLMEEWVEGNSKSDSTATMATAD' A
#
# COMPACT_ATOMS: atom_id res chain seq x y z
N MET A 1 13.45 8.27 8.71
CA MET A 1 12.13 7.63 8.66
C MET A 1 11.66 7.36 10.08
N ALA A 2 10.36 7.44 10.34
CA ALA A 2 9.81 6.94 11.60
C ALA A 2 9.92 5.42 11.63
N ASN A 3 10.27 4.84 12.78
CA ASN A 3 10.23 3.40 13.01
C ASN A 3 8.98 3.11 13.85
N THR A 4 7.92 2.68 13.19
CA THR A 4 6.62 2.42 13.83
C THR A 4 6.37 0.92 13.92
N GLY A 5 5.87 0.47 15.08
CA GLY A 5 5.24 -0.84 15.22
C GLY A 5 3.75 -0.73 14.91
N ILE A 6 3.16 -1.82 14.40
CA ILE A 6 1.71 -1.98 14.28
C ILE A 6 1.31 -3.29 14.95
N THR A 7 0.07 -3.37 15.38
CA THR A 7 -0.53 -4.62 15.87
C THR A 7 -1.59 -5.06 14.87
N VAL A 8 -1.48 -6.30 14.42
CA VAL A 8 -2.40 -6.94 13.48
C VAL A 8 -2.75 -8.34 14.00
N PRO A 9 -3.91 -8.91 13.63
CA PRO A 9 -4.20 -10.32 13.90
C PRO A 9 -3.14 -11.23 13.27
N ASP A 10 -2.77 -12.30 13.97
CA ASP A 10 -1.74 -13.23 13.50
C ASP A 10 -2.12 -13.86 12.15
N GLU A 11 -3.37 -14.33 12.00
CA GLU A 11 -3.87 -14.93 10.75
C GLU A 11 -3.75 -13.95 9.56
N LEU A 12 -3.99 -12.66 9.79
CA LEU A 12 -3.84 -11.65 8.75
C LEU A 12 -2.38 -11.44 8.34
N LEU A 13 -1.46 -11.52 9.29
CA LEU A 13 -0.03 -11.39 9.02
C LEU A 13 0.49 -12.58 8.22
N GLU A 14 0.04 -13.79 8.57
CA GLU A 14 0.36 -15.03 7.85
C GLU A 14 -0.14 -14.97 6.41
N ASP A 15 -1.43 -14.66 6.20
CA ASP A 15 -2.01 -14.52 4.86
C ASP A 15 -1.29 -13.46 4.02
N PHE A 16 -0.88 -12.35 4.65
CA PHE A 16 -0.11 -11.30 3.99
C PHE A 16 1.26 -11.80 3.54
N ASP A 17 1.98 -12.51 4.42
CA ASP A 17 3.30 -13.06 4.10
C ASP A 17 3.25 -14.11 2.99
N ASP A 18 2.25 -14.98 3.01
CA ASP A 18 2.01 -15.98 1.97
C ASP A 18 1.76 -15.30 0.63
N LYS A 19 0.94 -14.24 0.60
CA LYS A 19 0.69 -13.51 -0.64
C LYS A 19 1.93 -12.79 -1.16
N VAL A 20 2.73 -12.18 -0.27
CA VAL A 20 4.02 -11.59 -0.64
C VAL A 20 4.95 -12.66 -1.22
N PHE A 21 4.99 -13.85 -0.64
CA PHE A 21 5.79 -14.94 -1.17
C PHE A 21 5.37 -15.36 -2.59
N GLU A 22 4.06 -15.52 -2.84
CA GLU A 22 3.54 -15.82 -4.18
C GLU A 22 3.97 -14.78 -5.21
N LEU A 23 3.77 -13.49 -4.90
CA LEU A 23 4.10 -12.39 -5.81
C LEU A 23 5.60 -12.30 -6.11
N LYS A 24 6.47 -12.63 -5.13
CA LYS A 24 7.92 -12.76 -5.35
C LYS A 24 8.26 -13.91 -6.29
N ALA A 25 7.55 -15.02 -6.18
CA ALA A 25 7.77 -16.19 -7.03
C ALA A 25 7.34 -15.89 -8.48
N GLU A 26 6.23 -15.17 -8.65
CA GLU A 26 5.72 -14.70 -9.94
C GLU A 26 6.59 -13.60 -10.58
N GLY A 27 7.41 -12.91 -9.78
CA GLY A 27 8.31 -11.85 -10.23
C GLY A 27 7.66 -10.47 -10.30
N GLU A 28 6.47 -10.32 -9.72
CA GLU A 28 5.72 -9.06 -9.63
C GLU A 28 6.31 -8.11 -8.59
N ILE A 29 6.98 -8.66 -7.56
CA ILE A 29 7.76 -7.89 -6.58
C ILE A 29 9.18 -8.43 -6.46
N ASP A 30 10.10 -7.56 -6.02
CA ASP A 30 11.50 -7.92 -5.82
C ASP A 30 11.61 -9.09 -4.82
N ARG A 31 12.34 -10.13 -5.20
CA ARG A 31 12.57 -11.33 -4.37
C ARG A 31 13.20 -10.98 -3.03
N ASP A 32 14.02 -9.94 -2.98
CA ASP A 32 14.74 -9.52 -1.78
C ASP A 32 13.98 -8.44 -0.97
N ALA A 33 12.80 -7.98 -1.43
CA ALA A 33 12.02 -6.96 -0.73
C ALA A 33 11.61 -7.42 0.68
N SER A 34 11.86 -6.59 1.68
CA SER A 34 11.36 -6.84 3.04
C SER A 34 9.86 -6.55 3.16
N ARG A 35 9.22 -7.13 4.18
CA ARG A 35 7.81 -6.85 4.51
C ARG A 35 7.54 -5.35 4.64
N SER A 36 8.43 -4.62 5.32
CA SER A 36 8.28 -3.18 5.53
C SER A 36 8.37 -2.38 4.24
N GLU A 37 9.16 -2.83 3.27
CA GLU A 37 9.22 -2.19 1.94
C GLU A 37 7.94 -2.41 1.16
N VAL A 38 7.38 -3.62 1.18
CA VAL A 38 6.09 -3.91 0.56
C VAL A 38 4.98 -3.05 1.19
N ILE A 39 4.91 -3.02 2.53
CA ILE A 39 3.93 -2.20 3.24
C ILE A 39 4.10 -0.72 2.90
N ARG A 40 5.34 -0.21 2.84
CA ARG A 40 5.61 1.18 2.44
C ARG A 40 5.07 1.47 1.04
N THR A 41 5.37 0.62 0.07
CA THR A 41 4.89 0.78 -1.32
C THR A 41 3.36 0.79 -1.37
N LEU A 42 2.69 -0.12 -0.67
CA LEU A 42 1.23 -0.14 -0.59
C LEU A 42 0.66 1.15 0.04
N MET A 43 1.31 1.69 1.07
CA MET A 43 0.91 2.96 1.68
C MET A 43 1.10 4.14 0.70
N GLU A 44 2.19 4.16 -0.07
CA GLU A 44 2.46 5.17 -1.10
C GLU A 44 1.39 5.11 -2.20
N GLU A 45 1.13 3.92 -2.77
CA GLU A 45 0.12 3.70 -3.79
C GLU A 45 -1.29 4.10 -3.32
N TRP A 46 -1.63 3.76 -2.07
CA TRP A 46 -2.91 4.18 -1.48
C TRP A 46 -3.04 5.70 -1.43
N VAL A 47 -2.02 6.42 -0.95
CA VAL A 47 -2.04 7.89 -0.88
C VAL A 47 -2.10 8.50 -2.27
N GLU A 48 -1.35 7.99 -3.25
CA GLU A 48 -1.35 8.49 -4.62
C GLU A 48 -2.69 8.25 -5.34
N GLY A 49 -3.28 7.08 -5.15
CA GLY A 49 -4.61 6.74 -5.67
C GLY A 49 -5.72 7.59 -5.02
N ASN A 50 -5.61 7.84 -3.71
CA ASN A 50 -6.59 8.63 -2.98
C ASN A 50 -6.46 10.14 -3.23
N SER A 51 -5.26 10.65 -3.48
CA SER A 51 -5.01 12.08 -3.75
C SER A 51 -5.67 12.58 -5.04
N LYS A 52 -5.98 11.70 -5.99
CA LYS A 52 -6.66 12.05 -7.25
C LYS A 52 -8.18 12.21 -7.12
N SER A 53 -8.78 11.77 -6.02
CA SER A 53 -10.24 11.83 -5.82
C SER A 53 -10.73 13.13 -5.16
N ASP A 54 -9.82 13.96 -4.60
CA ASP A 54 -10.18 15.16 -3.84
C ASP A 54 -10.08 16.48 -4.63
N SER A 55 -9.70 16.43 -5.91
CA SER A 55 -9.45 17.64 -6.72
C SER A 55 -10.45 17.87 -7.86
N THR A 56 -11.73 17.50 -7.73
CA THR A 56 -12.76 18.05 -8.64
C THR A 56 -14.19 17.94 -8.09
N ALA A 57 -14.77 19.05 -7.58
CA ALA A 57 -16.15 19.46 -7.86
C ALA A 57 -16.53 20.76 -7.09
N THR A 58 -15.96 21.90 -7.51
CA THR A 58 -16.68 23.18 -7.39
C THR A 58 -16.74 23.78 -8.78
N MET A 59 -17.71 23.32 -9.57
CA MET A 59 -18.10 24.02 -10.80
C MET A 59 -18.59 25.41 -10.38
N ALA A 60 -17.78 26.42 -10.66
CA ALA A 60 -18.20 27.81 -10.63
C ALA A 60 -19.25 28.02 -11.72
N THR A 61 -20.51 28.18 -11.32
CA THR A 61 -21.50 28.87 -12.15
C THR A 61 -21.26 30.36 -11.99
N ALA A 62 -20.68 31.00 -13.01
CA ALA A 62 -20.62 32.45 -13.11
C ALA A 62 -21.99 32.96 -13.61
N ASP A 63 -22.51 33.98 -12.91
CA ASP A 63 -23.67 34.81 -13.30
C ASP A 63 -23.28 35.80 -14.40
#